data_AF-A0A1V8RM25-F1
#
_entry.id   AF-A0A1V8RM25-F1
#
_cell.length_a   1.000
_cell.length_b   1.000
_cell.length_c   1.000
_cell.angle_alpha   90.00
_cell.angle_beta   90.00
_cell.angle_gamma   90.00
#
_symmetry.space_group_name_H-M   'P 1'
#
loop_
_entity.id
_entity.type
_entity.pdbx_description
1 polymer ?
#
loop_
_entity_poly.entity_id
_entity_poly.type
_entity_poly.pdbx_seq_one_letter_code
_entity_poly.pdbx_strand_id
1 'polypeptide(L)'
;MPREVDYSHQGLAKLMLKMPVLRGRLQILSRRDPDVLDLCAAFGEASVTLERLLKENSPSNREKIEEYRNICDEIENDIISLCATE
;
A
#
# COMPACT_ATOMS: atom_id res chain seq x y z
N MET A 1 16.23 -9.39 18.32
CA MET A 1 16.15 -9.29 16.85
C MET A 1 15.34 -8.05 16.52
N PRO A 2 15.77 -7.19 15.58
CA PRO A 2 14.90 -6.12 15.10
C PRO A 2 13.61 -6.79 14.61
N ARG A 3 12.45 -6.24 14.98
CA ARG A 3 11.18 -6.72 14.42
C ARG A 3 11.24 -6.48 12.92
N GLU A 4 11.28 -7.54 12.14
CA GLU A 4 11.15 -7.47 10.69
C GLU A 4 9.83 -6.73 10.41
N VAL A 5 9.90 -5.66 9.63
CA VAL A 5 8.71 -4.83 9.37
C VAL A 5 7.81 -5.61 8.44
N ASP A 6 6.65 -6.02 8.96
CA ASP A 6 5.64 -6.70 8.17
C ASP A 6 4.85 -5.68 7.32
N TYR A 7 5.40 -5.39 6.14
CA TYR A 7 4.79 -4.46 5.20
C TYR A 7 3.48 -4.99 4.64
N SER A 8 3.29 -6.32 4.56
CA SER A 8 2.05 -6.92 4.07
C SER A 8 0.87 -6.61 5.00
N HIS A 9 1.02 -6.86 6.30
CA HIS A 9 -0.02 -6.53 7.28
C HIS A 9 -0.22 -5.02 7.42
N GLN A 10 0.86 -4.24 7.37
CA GLN A 10 0.76 -2.78 7.43
C GLN A 10 0.03 -2.21 6.22
N GLY A 11 0.39 -2.63 5.01
CA GLY A 11 -0.24 -2.16 3.78
C GLY A 11 -1.69 -2.59 3.68
N LEU A 12 -2.01 -3.84 4.02
CA LEU A 12 -3.40 -4.31 4.10
C LEU A 12 -4.22 -3.45 5.07
N ALA A 13 -3.70 -3.15 6.26
CA ALA A 13 -4.39 -2.30 7.23
C ALA A 13 -4.63 -0.89 6.69
N LYS A 14 -3.62 -0.26 6.06
CA LYS A 14 -3.76 1.07 5.46
C LYS A 14 -4.78 1.09 4.32
N LEU A 15 -4.74 0.10 3.41
CA LEU A 15 -5.68 -0.02 2.30
C LEU A 15 -7.12 -0.22 2.81
N MET A 16 -7.34 -1.06 3.83
CA MET A 16 -8.67 -1.26 4.44
C MET A 16 -9.23 -0.02 5.17
N LEU A 17 -8.36 0.91 5.59
CA LEU A 17 -8.75 2.21 6.11
C LEU A 17 -9.07 3.20 4.99
N LYS A 18 -8.27 3.20 3.91
CA LYS A 18 -8.44 4.09 2.75
C LYS A 18 -9.65 3.70 1.89
N MET A 19 -9.98 2.41 1.81
CA MET A 19 -11.05 1.84 0.99
C MET A 19 -12.03 1.01 1.82
N PRO A 20 -12.82 1.63 2.72
CA PRO A 20 -13.68 0.90 3.65
C PRO A 20 -14.75 0.05 2.96
N VAL A 21 -15.22 0.48 1.78
CA VAL A 21 -16.21 -0.27 0.98
C VAL A 21 -15.66 -1.61 0.49
N LEU A 22 -14.35 -1.68 0.20
CA LEU A 22 -13.69 -2.88 -0.31
C LEU A 22 -13.11 -3.77 0.80
N ARG A 23 -13.15 -3.33 2.07
CA ARG A 23 -12.48 -3.98 3.21
C ARG A 23 -12.75 -5.48 3.30
N GLY A 24 -14.02 -5.88 3.21
CA GLY A 24 -14.40 -7.29 3.31
C GLY A 24 -13.82 -8.13 2.18
N ARG A 25 -13.88 -7.63 0.94
CA ARG A 25 -13.33 -8.32 -0.23
C ARG A 25 -11.80 -8.39 -0.15
N LEU A 26 -11.16 -7.27 0.14
CA LEU A 26 -9.71 -7.17 0.26
C LEU A 26 -9.16 -8.12 1.32
N GLN A 27 -9.84 -8.25 2.48
CA GLN A 27 -9.44 -9.20 3.53
C GLN A 27 -9.57 -10.67 3.09
N ILE A 28 -10.56 -11.00 2.26
CA ILE A 28 -10.72 -12.36 1.71
C ILE A 28 -9.64 -12.63 0.67
N LEU A 29 -9.46 -11.71 -0.28
CA LEU A 29 -8.48 -11.83 -1.36
C LEU A 29 -7.05 -11.93 -0.81
N SER A 30 -6.66 -11.08 0.15
CA SER A 30 -5.31 -11.10 0.73
C SER A 30 -4.96 -12.39 1.47
N ARG A 31 -5.94 -13.27 1.75
CA ARG A 31 -5.73 -14.59 2.35
C ARG A 31 -5.73 -15.73 1.34
N ARG A 32 -6.28 -15.50 0.15
CA ARG A 32 -6.49 -16.51 -0.90
C ARG A 32 -5.51 -16.34 -2.05
N ASP A 33 -5.11 -15.12 -2.31
CA ASP A 33 -4.30 -14.72 -3.45
C ASP A 33 -2.98 -14.09 -2.95
N PRO A 34 -1.84 -14.79 -3.14
CA PRO A 34 -0.52 -14.26 -2.81
C PRO A 34 -0.18 -12.96 -3.54
N ASP A 35 -0.65 -12.77 -4.78
CA ASP A 35 -0.33 -11.57 -5.56
C ASP A 35 -0.99 -10.33 -4.93
N VAL A 36 -2.20 -10.49 -4.37
CA VAL A 36 -2.87 -9.44 -3.59
C VAL A 36 -2.11 -9.13 -2.30
N LEU A 37 -1.52 -10.14 -1.66
CA LEU A 37 -0.72 -9.94 -0.45
C LEU A 37 0.61 -9.23 -0.76
N ASP A 38 1.22 -9.53 -1.91
CA ASP A 38 2.42 -8.87 -2.40
C ASP A 38 2.15 -7.41 -2.78
N LEU A 39 1.01 -7.11 -3.41
CA LEU A 39 0.55 -5.72 -3.62
C LEU A 39 0.34 -4.98 -2.30
N CYS A 40 -0.22 -5.64 -1.28
CA CYS A 40 -0.32 -5.06 0.06
C CYS A 40 1.08 -4.77 0.63
N ALA A 41 2.05 -5.65 0.45
CA ALA A 41 3.42 -5.44 0.91
C ALA A 41 4.07 -4.23 0.21
N ALA A 42 3.98 -4.17 -1.12
CA ALA A 42 4.51 -3.07 -1.92
C ALA A 42 3.88 -1.72 -1.51
N PHE A 43 2.56 -1.69 -1.29
CA PHE A 43 1.87 -0.51 -0.78
C PHE A 43 2.36 -0.12 0.63
N GLY A 44 2.55 -1.10 1.51
CA GLY A 44 3.07 -0.89 2.86
C GLY A 44 4.43 -0.22 2.83
N GLU A 45 5.36 -0.74 2.04
CA GLU A 45 6.71 -0.21 1.91
C GLU A 45 6.75 1.18 1.25
N ALA A 46 6.03 1.35 0.14
CA ALA A 46 5.94 2.61 -0.59
C ALA A 46 5.33 3.72 0.30
N SER A 47 4.24 3.42 1.01
CA SER A 47 3.57 4.38 1.88
C SER A 47 4.43 4.78 3.08
N VAL A 48 5.19 3.85 3.68
CA VAL A 48 6.15 4.19 4.75
C VAL A 48 7.25 5.11 4.23
N THR A 49 7.78 4.82 3.04
CA THR A 49 8.81 5.66 2.42
C THR A 49 8.27 7.04 2.09
N LEU A 50 7.07 7.14 1.52
CA LEU A 50 6.39 8.39 1.25
C LEU A 50 6.17 9.21 2.53
N GLU A 51 5.66 8.59 3.59
CA GLU A 51 5.47 9.24 4.89
C GLU A 51 6.77 9.79 5.47
N ARG A 52 7.89 9.04 5.33
CA ARG A 52 9.21 9.50 5.75
C ARG A 52 9.67 10.71 4.93
N LEU A 53 9.58 10.64 3.59
CA LEU A 53 9.97 11.73 2.70
C LEU A 53 9.16 13.01 2.96
N LEU A 54 7.87 12.87 3.24
CA LEU A 54 6.99 13.99 3.59
C LEU A 54 7.37 14.63 4.93
N LYS A 55 7.76 13.83 5.93
CA LYS A 55 8.23 14.34 7.23
C LYS A 55 9.55 15.10 7.13
N GLU A 56 10.45 14.66 6.26
CA GLU A 56 11.73 15.34 6.02
C GLU A 56 11.55 16.72 5.38
N ASN A 57 10.44 16.94 4.66
CA ASN A 57 10.03 18.21 4.06
C ASN A 57 11.17 18.96 3.30
N SER A 58 12.08 18.19 2.69
CA SER A 58 13.21 18.73 1.92
C SER A 58 12.78 19.03 0.48
N PRO A 59 13.17 20.19 -0.10
CA PRO A 59 12.96 20.47 -1.52
C PRO A 59 13.55 19.41 -2.46
N SER A 60 14.64 18.75 -2.04
CA SER A 60 15.29 17.66 -2.79
C SER A 60 14.44 16.39 -2.89
N ASN A 61 13.42 16.25 -2.03
CA ASN A 61 12.57 15.06 -1.99
C ASN A 61 11.32 15.21 -2.87
N ARG A 62 11.09 16.37 -3.50
CA ARG A 62 9.85 16.63 -4.26
C ARG A 62 9.59 15.59 -5.35
N GLU A 63 10.59 15.30 -6.16
CA GLU A 63 10.50 14.31 -7.25
C GLU A 63 10.23 12.90 -6.70
N LYS A 64 10.97 12.49 -5.66
CA LYS A 64 10.74 11.19 -5.00
C LYS A 64 9.36 11.10 -4.36
N ILE A 65 8.86 12.18 -3.77
CA ILE A 65 7.52 12.24 -3.19
C ILE A 65 6.47 12.00 -4.27
N GLU A 66 6.63 12.61 -5.44
CA GLU A 66 5.71 12.42 -6.57
C GLU A 66 5.79 10.99 -7.11
N GLU A 67 6.99 10.44 -7.27
CA GLU A 67 7.20 9.04 -7.66
C GLU A 67 6.51 8.07 -6.71
N TYR A 68 6.74 8.19 -5.40
CA TYR A 68 6.12 7.31 -4.41
C TYR A 68 4.60 7.52 -4.28
N ARG A 69 4.06 8.70 -4.62
CA ARG A 69 2.61 8.91 -4.72
C ARG A 69 2.04 8.12 -5.89
N ASN A 70 2.66 8.25 -7.06
CA ASN A 70 2.22 7.54 -8.26
C ASN A 70 2.24 6.02 -8.04
N ILE A 71 3.30 5.49 -7.43
CA ILE A 71 3.38 4.07 -7.06
C ILE A 71 2.23 3.67 -6.11
N CYS A 72 1.96 4.47 -5.08
CA CYS A 72 0.83 4.19 -4.18
C CYS A 72 -0.50 4.18 -4.94
N ASP A 73 -0.72 5.17 -5.81
CA ASP A 73 -1.97 5.32 -6.56
C ASP A 73 -2.16 4.20 -7.59
N GLU A 74 -1.08 3.74 -8.26
CA GLU A 74 -1.09 2.61 -9.17
C GLU A 74 -1.48 1.31 -8.44
N ILE A 75 -0.85 1.00 -7.31
CA ILE A 75 -1.17 -0.19 -6.51
C ILE A 75 -2.62 -0.14 -6.00
N GLU A 76 -3.08 1.03 -5.59
CA GLU A 76 -4.47 1.23 -5.18
C GLU A 76 -5.47 0.92 -6.30
N ASN A 77 -5.18 1.35 -7.53
CA ASN A 77 -6.01 1.05 -8.70
C ASN A 77 -6.01 -0.44 -9.06
N ASP A 78 -4.86 -1.11 -8.94
CA ASP A 78 -4.77 -2.56 -9.16
C ASP A 78 -5.61 -3.33 -8.14
N ILE A 79 -5.52 -2.97 -6.86
CA ILE A 79 -6.33 -3.57 -5.79
C ILE A 79 -7.82 -3.34 -6.03
N ILE A 80 -8.23 -2.14 -6.45
CA ILE A 80 -9.63 -1.84 -6.78
C ILE A 80 -10.10 -2.74 -7.93
N SER A 81 -9.28 -2.89 -8.98
CA SER A 81 -9.60 -3.70 -10.15
C SER A 81 -9.75 -5.18 -9.80
N LEU A 82 -8.85 -5.71 -8.97
CA LEU A 82 -8.92 -7.08 -8.46
C LEU A 82 -10.16 -7.30 -7.59
N CYS A 83 -10.54 -6.33 -6.75
CA CYS A 83 -11.75 -6.42 -5.94
C CYS A 83 -13.05 -6.33 -6.73
N ALA A 84 -13.04 -5.70 -7.92
CA ALA A 84 -14.23 -5.49 -8.75
C ALA A 84 -14.51 -6.61 -9.75
N THR A 85 -13.52 -7.48 -10.04
CA THR A 85 -13.60 -8.50 -11.10
C THR A 85 -14.16 -9.84 -10.60
N GLU A 86 -14.41 -9.97 -9.30
CA GLU A 86 -14.46 -11.25 -8.59
C GLU A 86 -15.63 -11.34 -7.59
#